data_AF-A0A9Q6Z4A6-F1
#
_entry.id   AF-A0A9Q6Z4A6-F1
#
_cell.length_a   1.000
_cell.length_b   1.000
_cell.length_c   1.000
_cell.angle_alpha   90.00
_cell.angle_beta   90.00
_cell.angle_gamma   90.00
#
_symmetry.space_group_name_H-M   'P 1'
#
loop_
_entity.id
_entity.type
_entity.pdbx_description
1 polymer ?
#
loop_
_entity_poly.entity_id
_entity_poly.type
_entity_poly.pdbx_seq_one_letter_code
_entity_poly.pdbx_strand_id
1 'polypeptide(L)'
;MIALRELEQELGIQYPELYTKLYAEGMLDLGPTGMHWAEITFPKLKLNPPLLLFGEDIEIWDPLAYKAGIAEIKDREVYEIAAPYQFIPFAKNGAGDLYVFQYDLQNGEDIPITFFPHDDCEAEVLAKNLQDFIFRQLLEATREIDDYAMVFEEEEEEIKRNLQQQLRTHRPYLTDRQIQLLEEIYSRDLVTYTYQLPNGGKQEAEGLTTFDEVEAILQREINFEHLNKTFDYTV
;
A
#
# COMPACT_ATOMS: atom_id res chain seq x y z
N MET A 1 8.15 16.79 -11.58
CA MET A 1 8.57 17.69 -10.47
C MET A 1 7.81 19.00 -10.43
N ILE A 2 7.75 19.81 -11.50
CA ILE A 2 7.02 21.10 -11.46
C ILE A 2 5.52 20.90 -11.19
N ALA A 3 4.87 20.00 -11.92
CA ALA A 3 3.43 19.75 -11.78
C ALA A 3 3.01 19.28 -10.38
N LEU A 4 3.78 18.39 -9.73
CA LEU A 4 3.49 17.97 -8.36
C LEU A 4 3.60 19.14 -7.36
N ARG A 5 4.61 20.01 -7.52
CA ARG A 5 4.76 21.20 -6.67
C ARG A 5 3.65 22.23 -6.89
N GLU A 6 3.17 22.37 -8.12
CA GLU A 6 2.01 23.21 -8.43
C GLU A 6 0.74 22.66 -7.76
N LEU A 7 0.55 21.33 -7.78
CA LEU A 7 -0.53 20.68 -7.06
C LEU A 7 -0.43 20.86 -5.53
N GLU A 8 0.75 20.68 -4.95
CA GLU A 8 1.02 20.94 -3.53
C GLU A 8 0.64 22.37 -3.13
N GLN A 9 0.99 23.35 -3.98
CA GLN A 9 0.61 24.75 -3.78
C GLN A 9 -0.90 24.99 -3.94
N GLU A 10 -1.54 24.38 -4.94
CA GLU A 10 -2.99 24.49 -5.20
C GLU A 10 -3.78 23.94 -4.01
N LEU A 11 -3.35 22.79 -3.47
CA LEU A 11 -4.02 22.12 -2.36
C LEU A 11 -3.58 22.62 -0.98
N GLY A 12 -2.46 23.35 -0.88
CA GLY A 12 -1.90 23.80 0.40
C GLY A 12 -1.39 22.64 1.25
N ILE A 13 -0.79 21.62 0.62
CA ILE A 13 -0.22 20.43 1.27
C ILE A 13 1.26 20.30 0.90
N GLN A 14 1.97 19.42 1.61
CA GLN A 14 3.33 19.03 1.24
C GLN A 14 3.46 17.53 1.41
N TYR A 15 3.64 16.81 0.30
CA TYR A 15 3.82 15.37 0.34
C TYR A 15 5.16 15.00 1.02
N PRO A 16 5.25 13.79 1.61
CA PRO A 16 6.52 13.28 2.10
C PRO A 16 7.60 13.29 1.01
N GLU A 17 8.86 13.49 1.39
CA GLU A 17 9.99 13.50 0.43
C GLU A 17 10.03 12.20 -0.39
N LEU A 18 9.77 11.06 0.26
CA LEU A 18 9.73 9.77 -0.40
C LEU A 18 8.64 9.70 -1.49
N TYR A 19 7.45 10.25 -1.24
CA TYR A 19 6.38 10.30 -2.25
C TYR A 19 6.78 11.17 -3.43
N THR A 20 7.42 12.31 -3.16
CA THR A 20 7.95 13.21 -4.19
C THR A 20 9.03 12.52 -5.03
N LYS A 21 9.90 11.73 -4.41
CA LYS A 21 10.91 10.91 -5.09
C LYS A 21 10.26 9.86 -5.99
N LEU A 22 9.27 9.12 -5.48
CA LEU A 22 8.52 8.12 -6.25
C LEU A 22 7.86 8.73 -7.48
N TYR A 23 7.23 9.90 -7.34
CA TYR A 23 6.66 10.63 -8.47
C TYR A 23 7.74 11.06 -9.49
N ALA A 24 8.88 11.57 -9.02
CA ALA A 24 9.98 11.99 -9.89
C ALA A 24 10.56 10.83 -10.72
N GLU A 25 10.59 9.64 -10.13
CA GLU A 25 11.13 8.42 -10.72
C GLU A 25 10.06 7.63 -11.53
N GLY A 26 8.84 8.17 -11.65
CA GLY A 26 7.75 7.56 -12.44
C GLY A 26 7.11 6.34 -11.78
N MET A 27 7.35 6.12 -10.49
CA MET A 27 6.86 4.94 -9.77
C MET A 27 5.35 4.97 -9.50
N LEU A 28 4.69 6.12 -9.67
CA LEU A 28 3.22 6.24 -9.51
C LEU A 28 2.46 6.01 -10.83
N ASP A 29 3.17 5.66 -11.92
CA ASP A 29 2.58 5.44 -13.24
C ASP A 29 2.26 3.95 -13.45
N LEU A 30 0.97 3.61 -13.36
CA LEU A 30 0.43 2.27 -13.69
C LEU A 30 0.14 2.09 -15.19
N GLY A 31 0.60 3.02 -16.03
CA GLY A 31 0.37 3.01 -17.46
C GLY A 31 -1.08 3.27 -17.85
N PRO A 32 -1.40 3.16 -19.15
CA PRO A 32 -2.75 3.46 -19.66
C PRO A 32 -3.78 2.46 -19.15
N THR A 33 -4.71 2.93 -18.33
CA THR A 33 -5.85 2.16 -17.83
C THR A 33 -6.86 1.85 -18.94
N GLY A 34 -7.49 0.68 -18.90
CA GLY A 34 -8.56 0.32 -19.84
C GLY A 34 -8.85 -1.18 -19.90
N MET A 35 -9.83 -1.58 -20.72
CA MET A 35 -10.28 -2.97 -20.85
C MET A 35 -9.15 -3.96 -21.18
N HIS A 36 -8.09 -3.52 -21.88
CA HIS A 36 -6.94 -4.35 -22.24
C HIS A 36 -5.72 -4.14 -21.33
N TRP A 37 -5.89 -3.52 -20.16
CA TRP A 37 -4.76 -3.24 -19.26
C TRP A 37 -4.05 -4.53 -18.85
N ALA A 38 -4.81 -5.57 -18.46
CA ALA A 38 -4.27 -6.87 -18.07
C ALA A 38 -3.52 -7.59 -19.21
N GLU A 39 -3.96 -7.43 -20.46
CA GLU A 39 -3.39 -8.12 -21.62
C GLU A 39 -2.17 -7.38 -22.22
N ILE A 40 -2.15 -6.04 -22.15
CA ILE A 40 -1.21 -5.21 -22.91
C ILE A 40 -0.26 -4.42 -22.01
N THR A 41 -0.78 -3.86 -20.91
CA THR A 41 -0.04 -2.96 -20.03
C THR A 41 0.63 -3.74 -18.92
N PHE A 42 -0.13 -4.54 -18.18
CA PHE A 42 0.34 -5.30 -17.03
C PHE A 42 1.57 -6.17 -17.33
N PRO A 43 1.64 -6.98 -18.41
CA PRO A 43 2.81 -7.82 -18.68
C PRO A 43 4.10 -7.03 -18.89
N LYS A 44 4.00 -5.77 -19.35
CA LYS A 44 5.16 -4.87 -19.51
C LYS A 44 5.60 -4.30 -18.18
N LEU A 45 4.65 -3.94 -17.31
CA LEU A 45 4.94 -3.42 -15.97
C LEU A 45 5.69 -4.46 -15.13
N LYS A 46 5.37 -5.75 -15.25
CA LYS A 46 6.06 -6.83 -14.53
C LYS A 46 7.60 -6.85 -14.73
N LEU A 47 8.08 -6.38 -15.88
CA LEU A 47 9.52 -6.35 -16.18
C LEU A 47 10.26 -5.26 -15.37
N ASN A 48 9.57 -4.18 -15.02
CA ASN A 48 10.07 -3.12 -14.18
C ASN A 48 8.91 -2.52 -13.35
N PRO A 49 8.50 -3.23 -12.28
CA PRO A 49 7.26 -2.90 -11.57
C PRO A 49 7.27 -1.47 -11.01
N PRO A 50 6.22 -0.66 -11.27
CA PRO A 50 5.99 0.58 -10.54
C PRO A 50 5.64 0.27 -9.07
N LEU A 51 5.37 1.31 -8.29
CA LEU A 51 5.12 1.20 -6.85
C LEU A 51 3.97 0.23 -6.60
N LEU A 52 4.26 -0.82 -5.82
CA LEU A 52 3.29 -1.79 -5.32
C LEU A 52 2.39 -2.42 -6.41
N LEU A 53 2.94 -2.68 -7.61
CA LEU A 53 2.22 -3.39 -8.68
C LEU A 53 1.64 -4.74 -8.19
N PHE A 54 2.40 -5.44 -7.37
CA PHE A 54 1.99 -6.68 -6.70
C PHE A 54 1.77 -6.48 -5.19
N GLY A 55 1.33 -5.28 -4.77
CA GLY A 55 0.93 -5.04 -3.38
C GLY A 55 -0.40 -5.73 -3.05
N GLU A 56 -0.72 -5.79 -1.77
CA GLU A 56 -1.97 -6.37 -1.27
C GLU A 56 -3.13 -5.42 -1.53
N ASP A 57 -4.00 -5.78 -2.48
CA ASP A 57 -5.23 -5.07 -2.84
C ASP A 57 -5.08 -3.53 -2.81
N ILE A 58 -4.22 -3.02 -3.70
CA ILE A 58 -3.88 -1.60 -3.74
C ILE A 58 -3.74 -1.06 -5.18
N GLU A 59 -4.33 0.11 -5.39
CA GLU A 59 -4.28 0.91 -6.61
C GLU A 59 -3.70 2.30 -6.27
N ILE A 60 -2.48 2.57 -6.73
CA ILE A 60 -1.82 3.87 -6.57
C ILE A 60 -2.48 4.92 -7.46
N TRP A 61 -2.76 6.10 -6.91
CA TRP A 61 -3.31 7.22 -7.67
C TRP A 61 -2.20 8.05 -8.32
N ASP A 62 -2.40 8.43 -9.58
CA ASP A 62 -1.69 9.58 -10.14
C ASP A 62 -2.27 10.86 -9.49
N PRO A 63 -1.48 11.59 -8.69
CA PRO A 63 -1.99 12.75 -7.97
C PRO A 63 -2.49 13.87 -8.90
N LEU A 64 -2.02 13.94 -10.14
CA LEU A 64 -2.51 14.92 -11.11
C LEU A 64 -3.86 14.52 -11.71
N ALA A 65 -4.02 13.23 -12.03
CA ALA A 65 -5.26 12.70 -12.57
C ALA A 65 -6.39 12.72 -11.52
N TYR A 66 -6.05 12.47 -10.26
CA TYR A 66 -6.98 12.37 -9.14
C TYR A 66 -7.09 13.63 -8.29
N LYS A 67 -6.57 14.78 -8.77
CA LYS A 67 -6.52 16.01 -7.96
C LYS A 67 -7.86 16.47 -7.37
N ALA A 68 -8.96 16.26 -8.11
CA ALA A 68 -10.29 16.63 -7.65
C ALA A 68 -10.72 15.75 -6.47
N GLY A 69 -10.55 14.43 -6.58
CA GLY A 69 -10.82 13.51 -5.48
C GLY A 69 -9.95 13.79 -4.25
N ILE A 70 -8.67 14.13 -4.45
CA ILE A 70 -7.78 14.53 -3.34
C ILE A 70 -8.33 15.77 -2.62
N ALA A 71 -8.76 16.80 -3.37
CA ALA A 71 -9.33 18.01 -2.80
C ALA A 71 -10.65 17.72 -2.05
N GLU A 72 -11.54 16.94 -2.65
CA GLU A 72 -12.83 16.54 -2.08
C GLU A 72 -12.68 15.82 -0.73
N ILE A 73 -11.70 14.92 -0.57
CA ILE A 73 -11.41 14.26 0.72
C ILE A 73 -10.80 15.25 1.71
N LYS A 74 -9.79 16.01 1.27
CA LYS A 74 -9.10 16.98 2.12
C LYS A 74 -10.06 18.03 2.70
N ASP A 75 -10.98 18.52 1.86
CA ASP A 75 -11.93 19.56 2.21
C ASP A 75 -13.24 18.99 2.78
N ARG A 76 -13.31 17.66 2.92
CA ARG A 76 -14.39 16.91 3.60
C ARG A 76 -15.75 17.09 2.91
N GLU A 77 -15.73 17.13 1.59
CA GLU A 77 -16.92 17.38 0.77
C GLU A 77 -17.76 16.11 0.57
N VAL A 78 -17.13 14.93 0.62
CA VAL A 78 -17.77 13.64 0.31
C VAL A 78 -18.01 12.76 1.52
N TYR A 79 -17.19 12.90 2.57
CA TYR A 79 -17.26 12.09 3.79
C TYR A 79 -17.38 12.97 5.03
N GLU A 80 -18.11 12.48 6.04
CA GLU A 80 -18.25 13.14 7.34
C GLU A 80 -16.97 12.96 8.18
N ILE A 81 -15.88 13.61 7.79
CA ILE A 81 -14.61 13.57 8.51
C ILE A 81 -14.63 14.61 9.64
N ALA A 82 -14.35 14.20 10.87
CA ALA A 82 -14.36 15.10 12.02
C ALA A 82 -13.27 16.18 11.92
N ALA A 83 -13.53 17.30 12.61
CA ALA A 83 -12.65 18.47 12.62
C ALA A 83 -11.16 18.22 12.88
N PRO A 84 -10.75 17.32 13.80
CA PRO A 84 -9.33 17.11 14.10
C PRO A 84 -8.56 16.37 13.00
N TYR A 85 -9.21 15.55 12.16
CA TYR A 85 -8.51 14.69 11.22
C TYR A 85 -8.12 15.41 9.93
N GLN A 86 -6.89 15.17 9.47
CA GLN A 86 -6.30 15.78 8.27
C GLN A 86 -5.80 14.68 7.32
N PHE A 87 -6.69 14.20 6.46
CA PHE A 87 -6.42 13.11 5.54
C PHE A 87 -6.14 13.58 4.12
N ILE A 88 -5.09 13.04 3.51
CA ILE A 88 -4.78 13.21 2.08
C ILE A 88 -4.66 11.83 1.43
N PRO A 89 -5.58 11.44 0.52
CA PRO A 89 -5.54 10.13 -0.12
C PRO A 89 -4.41 10.04 -1.15
N PHE A 90 -3.85 8.85 -1.32
CA PHE A 90 -2.85 8.57 -2.35
C PHE A 90 -3.02 7.21 -3.05
N ALA A 91 -3.85 6.33 -2.50
CA ALA A 91 -4.19 5.05 -3.08
C ALA A 91 -5.57 4.60 -2.59
N LYS A 92 -6.09 3.54 -3.19
CA LYS A 92 -7.30 2.84 -2.74
C LYS A 92 -7.15 1.33 -2.90
N ASN A 93 -8.03 0.53 -2.34
CA ASN A 93 -8.17 -0.90 -2.66
C ASN A 93 -9.27 -1.14 -3.72
N GLY A 94 -9.48 -2.40 -4.10
CA GLY A 94 -10.52 -2.80 -5.06
C GLY A 94 -11.95 -2.58 -4.58
N ALA A 95 -12.17 -2.50 -3.25
CA ALA A 95 -13.46 -2.18 -2.65
C ALA A 95 -13.79 -0.68 -2.68
N GLY A 96 -12.79 0.18 -2.89
CA GLY A 96 -12.95 1.64 -2.89
C GLY A 96 -12.50 2.33 -1.60
N ASP A 97 -12.02 1.57 -0.62
CA ASP A 97 -11.43 2.11 0.61
C ASP A 97 -10.11 2.79 0.29
N LEU A 98 -9.80 3.84 1.04
CA LEU A 98 -8.67 4.71 0.76
C LEU A 98 -7.48 4.41 1.68
N TYR A 99 -6.29 4.63 1.15
CA TYR A 99 -5.09 4.79 1.95
C TYR A 99 -4.73 6.28 1.97
N VAL A 100 -4.63 6.84 3.18
CA VAL A 100 -4.45 8.29 3.38
C VAL A 100 -3.19 8.58 4.19
N PHE A 101 -2.51 9.67 3.86
CA PHE A 101 -1.58 10.34 4.76
C PHE A 101 -2.37 11.06 5.86
N GLN A 102 -2.07 10.78 7.13
CA GLN A 102 -2.70 11.42 8.28
C GLN A 102 -1.81 12.50 8.89
N TYR A 103 -2.02 13.76 8.50
CA TYR A 103 -1.18 14.89 8.88
C TYR A 103 -1.37 15.35 10.33
N ASP A 104 -2.55 15.12 10.93
CA ASP A 104 -2.78 15.46 12.33
C ASP A 104 -1.94 14.61 13.31
N LEU A 105 -1.42 13.46 12.84
CA LEU A 105 -0.49 12.61 13.58
C LEU A 105 0.97 12.76 13.12
N GLN A 106 1.29 13.76 12.30
CA GLN A 106 2.64 13.96 11.81
C GLN A 106 3.63 14.22 12.97
N ASN A 107 4.77 13.50 12.96
CA ASN A 107 5.85 13.70 13.90
C ASN A 107 7.19 13.85 13.16
N GLY A 108 7.65 15.10 13.02
CA GLY A 108 8.82 15.39 12.19
C GLY A 108 8.54 15.09 10.72
N GLU A 109 9.34 14.22 10.12
CA GLU A 109 9.17 13.78 8.72
C GLU A 109 8.24 12.56 8.57
N ASP A 110 7.88 11.92 9.69
CA ASP A 110 6.98 10.78 9.69
C ASP A 110 5.53 11.25 9.62
N ILE A 111 4.86 10.91 8.50
CA ILE A 111 3.43 11.11 8.29
C ILE A 111 2.77 9.72 8.22
N PRO A 112 1.99 9.32 9.24
CA PRO A 112 1.37 8.00 9.27
C PRO A 112 0.45 7.72 8.08
N ILE A 113 0.36 6.44 7.72
CA ILE A 113 -0.58 5.93 6.71
C ILE A 113 -1.73 5.26 7.43
N THR A 114 -2.95 5.64 7.05
CA THR A 114 -4.19 5.15 7.65
C THR A 114 -5.07 4.53 6.56
N PHE A 115 -5.63 3.37 6.87
CA PHE A 115 -6.73 2.77 6.12
C PHE A 115 -8.01 3.51 6.47
N PHE A 116 -8.70 3.98 5.44
CA PHE A 116 -9.91 4.77 5.53
C PHE A 116 -11.01 4.02 4.75
N PRO A 117 -11.89 3.29 5.45
CA PRO A 117 -13.02 2.63 4.81
C PRO A 117 -13.96 3.66 4.17
N HIS A 118 -14.52 3.31 3.01
CA HIS A 118 -15.47 4.21 2.33
C HIS A 118 -16.92 4.03 2.82
N ASP A 119 -17.25 2.88 3.41
CA ASP A 119 -18.60 2.47 3.82
C ASP A 119 -18.73 2.14 5.32
N ASP A 120 -17.68 2.39 6.12
CA ASP A 120 -17.65 2.26 7.58
C ASP A 120 -16.93 3.46 8.20
N CYS A 121 -17.11 3.74 9.50
CA CYS A 121 -16.48 4.87 10.19
C CYS A 121 -15.18 4.53 10.95
N GLU A 122 -14.83 3.24 11.05
CA GLU A 122 -13.65 2.80 11.81
C GLU A 122 -12.38 2.75 10.93
N ALA A 123 -11.55 3.80 11.01
CA ALA A 123 -10.25 3.86 10.35
C ALA A 123 -9.18 3.14 11.18
N GLU A 124 -8.10 2.67 10.53
CA GLU A 124 -6.97 1.98 11.17
C GLU A 124 -5.63 2.57 10.74
N VAL A 125 -4.75 2.90 11.69
CA VAL A 125 -3.40 3.37 11.37
C VAL A 125 -2.49 2.18 11.06
N LEU A 126 -1.96 2.12 9.83
CA LEU A 126 -1.24 0.96 9.30
C LEU A 126 0.28 1.06 9.38
N ALA A 127 0.82 2.27 9.30
CA ALA A 127 2.26 2.48 9.24
C ALA A 127 2.66 3.86 9.73
N LYS A 128 3.89 3.96 10.27
CA LYS A 128 4.46 5.22 10.77
C LYS A 128 4.71 6.24 9.66
N ASN A 129 5.07 5.77 8.47
CA ASN A 129 5.40 6.57 7.30
C ASN A 129 5.24 5.75 6.01
N LEU A 130 5.44 6.38 4.85
CA LEU A 130 5.30 5.74 3.54
C LEU A 130 6.28 4.57 3.33
N GLN A 131 7.50 4.63 3.87
CA GLN A 131 8.48 3.55 3.73
C GLN A 131 8.00 2.28 4.46
N ASP A 132 7.51 2.43 5.69
CA ASP A 132 6.97 1.32 6.48
C ASP A 132 5.69 0.76 5.83
N PHE A 133 4.87 1.61 5.23
CA PHE A 133 3.71 1.19 4.45
C PHE A 133 4.09 0.38 3.20
N ILE A 134 5.10 0.82 2.45
CA ILE A 134 5.63 0.05 1.32
C ILE A 134 6.11 -1.32 1.79
N PHE A 135 6.88 -1.38 2.87
CA PHE A 135 7.32 -2.65 3.43
C PHE A 135 6.15 -3.55 3.84
N ARG A 136 5.13 -3.00 4.52
CA ARG A 136 3.92 -3.73 4.91
C ARG A 136 3.22 -4.33 3.71
N GLN A 137 2.97 -3.54 2.67
CA GLN A 137 2.31 -3.97 1.45
C GLN A 137 3.08 -5.09 0.70
N LEU A 138 4.41 -4.98 0.64
CA LEU A 138 5.27 -6.01 0.04
C LEU A 138 5.28 -7.32 0.83
N LEU A 139 5.04 -7.24 2.14
CA LEU A 139 5.00 -8.39 3.04
C LEU A 139 3.61 -9.04 3.05
N GLU A 140 2.55 -8.25 3.12
CA GLU A 140 1.16 -8.73 3.12
C GLU A 140 0.82 -9.49 1.85
N ALA A 141 1.33 -9.06 0.69
CA ALA A 141 1.20 -9.76 -0.59
C ALA A 141 1.82 -11.18 -0.64
N THR A 142 2.46 -11.64 0.45
CA THR A 142 3.05 -12.98 0.54
C THR A 142 2.26 -13.97 1.37
N ARG A 143 1.23 -13.52 2.11
CA ARG A 143 0.51 -14.39 3.05
C ARG A 143 -0.58 -15.20 2.36
N GLU A 144 -1.18 -14.69 1.30
CA GLU A 144 -2.25 -15.35 0.55
C GLU A 144 -2.02 -15.06 -0.94
N ILE A 145 -1.62 -16.08 -1.68
CA ILE A 145 -1.32 -16.01 -3.12
C ILE A 145 -2.25 -17.00 -3.82
N ASP A 146 -3.35 -16.47 -4.34
CA ASP A 146 -4.37 -17.20 -5.10
C ASP A 146 -4.66 -16.51 -6.44
N ASP A 147 -5.67 -16.97 -7.19
CA ASP A 147 -6.01 -16.43 -8.50
C ASP A 147 -6.55 -14.98 -8.47
N TYR A 148 -6.77 -14.41 -7.29
CA TYR A 148 -7.08 -12.99 -7.11
C TYR A 148 -5.85 -12.13 -6.83
N ALA A 149 -4.74 -12.72 -6.37
CA ALA A 149 -3.52 -11.99 -6.11
C ALA A 149 -2.85 -11.50 -7.40
N MET A 150 -2.48 -10.22 -7.45
CA MET A 150 -1.81 -9.63 -8.61
C MET A 150 -0.46 -10.29 -8.94
N VAL A 151 0.18 -10.93 -7.95
CA VAL A 151 1.47 -11.62 -8.11
C VAL A 151 1.33 -13.02 -8.70
N PHE A 152 0.11 -13.58 -8.71
CA PHE A 152 -0.15 -14.98 -9.00
C PHE A 152 0.24 -15.36 -10.43
N GLU A 153 0.81 -16.56 -10.55
CA GLU A 153 1.10 -17.25 -11.79
C GLU A 153 0.88 -18.74 -11.56
N GLU A 154 0.65 -19.51 -12.63
CA GLU A 154 0.47 -20.96 -12.52
C GLU A 154 1.72 -21.68 -11.99
N GLU A 155 2.91 -21.11 -12.21
CA GLU A 155 4.19 -21.70 -11.83
C GLU A 155 4.85 -20.87 -10.72
N GLU A 156 5.21 -21.52 -9.62
CA GLU A 156 5.82 -20.85 -8.43
C GLU A 156 7.08 -20.05 -8.78
N GLU A 157 7.89 -20.53 -9.72
CA GLU A 157 9.08 -19.82 -10.20
C GLU A 157 8.75 -18.46 -10.84
N GLU A 158 7.58 -18.33 -11.46
CA GLU A 158 7.13 -17.08 -12.05
C GLU A 158 6.62 -16.10 -10.99
N ILE A 159 5.94 -16.59 -9.94
CA ILE A 159 5.59 -15.81 -8.74
C ILE A 159 6.86 -15.27 -8.08
N LYS A 160 7.85 -16.13 -7.82
CA LYS A 160 9.15 -15.74 -7.24
C LYS A 160 9.85 -14.71 -8.11
N ARG A 161 9.84 -14.88 -9.44
CA ARG A 161 10.41 -13.90 -10.38
C ARG A 161 9.69 -12.54 -10.29
N ASN A 162 8.37 -12.51 -10.19
CA ASN A 162 7.59 -11.28 -10.03
C ASN A 162 7.96 -10.54 -8.73
N LEU A 163 7.97 -11.27 -7.60
CA LEU A 163 8.36 -10.74 -6.30
C LEU A 163 9.77 -10.15 -6.31
N GLN A 164 10.74 -10.85 -6.92
CA GLN A 164 12.12 -10.37 -7.04
C GLN A 164 12.24 -9.13 -7.94
N GLN A 165 11.47 -9.05 -9.03
CA GLN A 165 11.44 -7.84 -9.87
C GLN A 165 10.85 -6.65 -9.12
N GLN A 166 9.82 -6.86 -8.32
CA GLN A 166 9.25 -5.80 -7.49
C GLN A 166 10.25 -5.36 -6.42
N LEU A 167 10.88 -6.29 -5.69
CA LEU A 167 11.91 -5.92 -4.71
C LEU A 167 13.06 -5.14 -5.35
N ARG A 168 13.48 -5.52 -6.57
CA ARG A 168 14.53 -4.81 -7.32
C ARG A 168 14.20 -3.33 -7.51
N THR A 169 12.97 -2.98 -7.88
CA THR A 169 12.56 -1.59 -8.07
C THR A 169 12.28 -0.85 -6.76
N HIS A 170 11.99 -1.58 -5.67
CA HIS A 170 11.61 -0.99 -4.37
C HIS A 170 12.79 -0.79 -3.39
N ARG A 171 13.91 -1.48 -3.60
CA ARG A 171 15.14 -1.35 -2.80
C ARG A 171 15.53 0.10 -2.47
N PRO A 172 15.46 1.10 -3.38
CA PRO A 172 15.83 2.49 -3.06
C PRO A 172 14.90 3.22 -2.07
N TYR A 173 13.81 2.59 -1.62
CA TYR A 173 12.78 3.17 -0.75
C TYR A 173 12.62 2.39 0.57
N LEU A 174 13.47 1.41 0.81
CA LEU A 174 13.42 0.51 1.96
C LEU A 174 14.72 0.60 2.77
N THR A 175 14.67 0.17 4.03
CA THR A 175 15.89 -0.03 4.82
C THR A 175 16.58 -1.33 4.39
N ASP A 176 17.89 -1.42 4.64
CA ASP A 176 18.64 -2.68 4.46
C ASP A 176 18.00 -3.86 5.22
N ARG A 177 17.43 -3.58 6.40
CA ARG A 177 16.76 -4.60 7.22
C ARG A 177 15.47 -5.11 6.57
N GLN A 178 14.63 -4.21 6.08
CA GLN A 178 13.39 -4.57 5.36
C GLN A 178 13.71 -5.36 4.09
N ILE A 179 14.74 -4.95 3.34
CA ILE A 179 15.20 -5.66 2.14
C ILE A 179 15.62 -7.09 2.49
N GLN A 180 16.46 -7.29 3.51
CA GLN A 180 16.93 -8.62 3.92
C GLN A 180 15.78 -9.56 4.29
N LEU A 181 14.77 -9.05 5.00
CA LEU A 181 13.59 -9.84 5.36
C LEU A 181 12.78 -10.27 4.13
N LEU A 182 12.54 -9.35 3.20
CA LEU A 182 11.83 -9.67 1.96
C LEU A 182 12.62 -10.66 1.11
N GLU A 183 13.95 -10.53 1.01
CA GLU A 183 14.80 -11.49 0.30
C GLU A 183 14.72 -12.89 0.90
N GLU A 184 14.75 -13.00 2.24
CA GLU A 184 14.59 -14.27 2.92
C GLU A 184 13.22 -14.89 2.60
N ILE A 185 12.14 -14.13 2.74
CA ILE A 185 10.77 -14.60 2.51
C ILE A 185 10.56 -15.00 1.05
N TYR A 186 11.00 -14.18 0.10
CA TYR A 186 10.82 -14.42 -1.34
C TYR A 186 11.64 -15.62 -1.86
N SER A 187 12.52 -16.19 -1.03
CA SER A 187 13.30 -17.39 -1.33
C SER A 187 12.68 -18.69 -0.79
N ARG A 188 11.63 -18.59 0.03
CA ARG A 188 10.92 -19.73 0.62
C ARG A 188 10.06 -20.43 -0.42
N ASP A 189 9.65 -21.66 -0.12
CA ASP A 189 8.67 -22.37 -0.91
C ASP A 189 7.25 -21.94 -0.51
N LEU A 190 6.30 -22.00 -1.45
CA LEU A 190 4.89 -21.85 -1.12
C LEU A 190 4.45 -22.96 -0.16
N VAL A 191 3.69 -22.56 0.86
CA VAL A 191 3.13 -23.48 1.84
C VAL A 191 1.64 -23.24 1.99
N THR A 192 0.89 -24.34 2.01
CA THR A 192 -0.51 -24.34 2.40
C THR A 192 -0.62 -24.30 3.92
N TYR A 193 -1.47 -23.43 4.45
CA TYR A 193 -1.72 -23.31 5.87
C TYR A 193 -3.18 -22.93 6.15
N THR A 194 -3.59 -23.07 7.41
CA THR A 194 -4.96 -22.75 7.84
C THR A 194 -4.95 -21.55 8.78
N TYR A 195 -5.84 -20.60 8.56
CA TYR A 195 -6.06 -19.45 9.44
C TYR A 195 -7.50 -19.43 10.00
N GLN A 196 -7.69 -18.69 11.10
CA GLN A 196 -8.99 -18.56 11.75
C GLN A 196 -9.70 -17.30 11.26
N LEU A 197 -10.97 -17.44 10.93
CA LEU A 197 -11.84 -16.33 10.60
C LEU A 197 -12.44 -15.71 11.89
N PRO A 198 -12.87 -14.44 11.86
CA PRO A 198 -13.50 -13.79 13.03
C PRO A 198 -14.72 -14.53 13.58
N ASN A 199 -15.44 -15.28 12.74
CA ASN A 199 -16.60 -16.09 13.14
C ASN A 199 -16.24 -17.46 13.76
N GLY A 200 -14.95 -17.72 14.00
CA GLY A 200 -14.43 -19.00 14.51
C GLY A 200 -14.31 -20.11 13.45
N GLY A 201 -14.63 -19.81 12.20
CA GLY A 201 -14.38 -20.66 11.05
C GLY A 201 -12.88 -20.80 10.76
N LYS A 202 -12.54 -21.74 9.89
CA LYS A 202 -11.18 -21.94 9.41
C LYS A 202 -11.17 -21.94 7.89
N GLN A 203 -10.16 -21.29 7.32
CA GLN A 203 -9.94 -21.22 5.89
C GLN A 203 -8.50 -21.61 5.57
N GLU A 204 -8.30 -22.20 4.40
CA GLU A 204 -7.00 -22.56 3.88
C GLU A 204 -6.49 -21.43 2.98
N ALA A 205 -5.21 -21.12 3.09
CA ALA A 205 -4.49 -20.20 2.22
C ALA A 205 -3.16 -20.85 1.78
N GLU A 206 -2.61 -20.36 0.69
CA GLU A 206 -1.27 -20.68 0.22
C GLU A 206 -0.43 -19.39 0.19
N GLY A 207 0.81 -19.44 0.65
CA GLY A 207 1.67 -18.26 0.71
C GLY A 207 3.12 -18.60 1.08
N LEU A 208 4.00 -17.59 1.04
CA LEU A 208 5.39 -17.69 1.51
C LEU A 208 5.52 -17.38 3.01
N THR A 209 4.48 -16.77 3.57
CA THR A 209 4.30 -16.47 5.00
C THR A 209 2.88 -16.79 5.43
N THR A 210 2.62 -16.74 6.73
CA THR A 210 1.27 -16.85 7.29
C THR A 210 0.78 -15.48 7.79
N PHE A 211 -0.54 -15.29 7.92
CA PHE A 211 -1.12 -14.09 8.56
C PHE A 211 -0.47 -13.76 9.91
N ASP A 212 -0.30 -14.75 10.79
CA ASP A 212 0.31 -14.58 12.11
C ASP A 212 1.80 -14.17 12.01
N GLU A 213 2.53 -14.72 11.03
CA GLU A 213 3.94 -14.36 10.80
C GLU A 213 4.07 -12.92 10.29
N VAL A 214 3.23 -12.52 9.34
CA VAL A 214 3.21 -11.13 8.83
C VAL A 214 2.96 -10.16 9.98
N GLU A 215 1.92 -10.40 10.79
CA GLU A 215 1.61 -9.54 11.93
C GLU A 215 2.79 -9.47 12.92
N ALA A 216 3.42 -10.60 13.23
CA ALA A 216 4.58 -10.64 14.12
C ALA A 216 5.80 -9.87 13.56
N ILE A 217 6.00 -9.89 12.24
CA ILE A 217 7.06 -9.11 11.59
C ILE A 217 6.73 -7.62 11.63
N LEU A 218 5.49 -7.22 11.33
CA LEU A 218 5.07 -5.81 11.36
C LEU A 218 5.23 -5.23 12.78
N GLN A 219 4.74 -5.93 13.80
CA GLN A 219 4.91 -5.54 15.21
C GLN A 219 6.37 -5.48 15.67
N ARG A 220 7.30 -6.14 14.96
CA ARG A 220 8.73 -6.08 15.29
C ARG A 220 9.44 -4.97 14.55
N GLU A 221 9.15 -4.78 13.26
CA GLU A 221 9.97 -3.97 12.35
C GLU A 221 9.41 -2.55 12.14
N ILE A 222 8.09 -2.33 12.28
CA ILE A 222 7.45 -1.02 12.07
C ILE A 222 6.80 -0.42 13.32
N ASN A 223 6.76 -1.17 14.43
CA ASN A 223 6.07 -0.79 15.66
C ASN A 223 6.33 0.65 16.12
N PHE A 224 5.24 1.35 16.39
CA PHE A 224 5.19 2.72 16.89
C PHE A 224 3.87 2.94 17.64
N GLU A 225 3.74 4.07 18.32
CA GLU A 225 2.64 4.33 19.26
C GLU A 225 1.24 4.10 18.66
N HIS A 226 1.03 4.35 17.36
CA HIS A 226 -0.29 4.26 16.74
C HIS A 226 -0.51 3.01 15.88
N LEU A 227 0.45 2.10 15.76
CA LEU A 227 0.29 0.91 14.91
C LEU A 227 -0.97 0.12 15.27
N ASN A 228 -1.79 -0.18 14.27
CA ASN A 228 -3.05 -0.92 14.35
C ASN A 228 -4.07 -0.33 15.34
N LYS A 229 -3.94 0.97 15.69
CA LYS A 229 -4.98 1.66 16.44
C LYS A 229 -6.14 1.96 15.51
N THR A 230 -7.33 1.54 15.92
CA THR A 230 -8.58 1.91 15.26
C THR A 230 -9.22 3.14 15.92
N PHE A 231 -9.93 3.93 15.14
CA PHE A 231 -10.67 5.09 15.63
C PHE A 231 -11.84 5.44 14.70
N ASP A 232 -12.90 5.99 15.28
CA ASP A 232 -14.02 6.53 14.52
C ASP A 232 -13.62 7.90 13.95
N TYR A 233 -13.54 8.02 12.62
CA TYR A 233 -13.11 9.26 11.96
C TYR A 233 -14.21 10.32 11.84
N THR A 234 -15.43 10.02 12.31
CA THR A 234 -16.60 10.91 12.27
C THR A 234 -16.84 11.67 13.57
N VAL A 235 -16.10 11.34 14.64
CA VAL A 235 -16.24 11.93 16.00
C VAL A 235 -15.03 12.70 16.50
#